data_AF-A0A924NZ55-F1
#
_entry.id   AF-A0A924NZ55-F1
#
_cell.length_a   1.000
_cell.length_b   1.000
_cell.length_c   1.000
_cell.angle_alpha   90.00
_cell.angle_beta   90.00
_cell.angle_gamma   90.00
#
_symmetry.space_group_name_H-M   'P 1'
#
loop_
_entity.id
_entity.type
_entity.pdbx_description
1 polymer ?
#
loop_
_entity_poly.entity_id
_entity_poly.type
_entity_poly.pdbx_seq_one_letter_code
_entity_poly.pdbx_strand_id
1 'polypeptide(L)'
;MLKRFKSLEGRIATLFLVLIVVVQVMGLIVIQQGIDSNARASIATELANGEKVFRKLLEQSAQAQRFSAQVLARDTAFVQAIGNGGVDDRATIESALQSFGSRAKADLTMLIDGERKVAVSTGMDSAGSLEQLVLGLLERAEQSGAASAIAIAGQKPVQIVVVPVKAPITIAWVVMGFAIDRQLAVGMKELSSLDVAIMTRATDGRWLAVESTLPALAMPKVARDLALQPDTYSRPFDLEIAGSNYSVRLLPIGRAAERGAAERGAAVLLARS
;
A
#
# COMPACT_ATOMS: atom_id res chain seq x y z
N MET A 1 -2.13 59.87 -19.78
CA MET A 1 -1.52 60.81 -20.73
C MET A 1 -1.34 60.10 -22.08
N LEU A 2 -2.40 59.98 -22.88
CA LEU A 2 -2.34 59.37 -24.22
C LEU A 2 -1.90 60.43 -25.23
N LYS A 3 -0.67 60.32 -25.77
CA LYS A 3 -0.23 61.16 -26.90
C LYS A 3 -1.11 60.82 -28.11
N ARG A 4 -1.96 61.77 -28.48
CA ARG A 4 -2.90 61.69 -29.60
C ARG A 4 -2.09 61.78 -30.90
N PHE A 5 -1.75 60.63 -31.49
CA PHE A 5 -1.05 60.54 -32.77
C PHE A 5 -1.90 61.19 -33.87
N LYS A 6 -1.44 62.33 -34.41
CA LYS A 6 -2.13 63.13 -35.43
C LYS A 6 -1.76 62.78 -36.89
N SER A 7 -0.95 61.74 -37.12
CA SER A 7 -0.58 61.25 -38.46
C SER A 7 -1.26 59.91 -38.75
N LEU A 8 -1.68 59.69 -40.01
CA LEU A 8 -2.25 58.41 -40.50
C LEU A 8 -1.32 57.22 -40.18
N GLU A 9 0.00 57.43 -40.25
CA GLU A 9 1.02 56.42 -39.95
C GLU A 9 0.96 55.94 -38.50
N GLY A 10 0.72 56.85 -37.55
CA GLY A 10 0.63 56.50 -36.12
C GLY A 10 -0.58 55.64 -35.80
N ARG A 11 -1.72 55.86 -36.49
CA ARG A 11 -2.91 55.02 -36.36
C ARG A 11 -2.67 53.62 -36.91
N ILE A 12 -2.06 53.51 -38.10
CA ILE A 12 -1.75 52.22 -38.73
C ILE A 12 -0.74 51.45 -37.87
N ALA A 13 0.33 52.09 -37.41
CA ALA A 13 1.34 51.48 -36.54
C ALA A 13 0.73 50.99 -35.21
N THR A 14 -0.16 51.77 -34.60
CA THR A 14 -0.85 51.35 -33.36
C THR A 14 -1.75 50.14 -33.61
N LEU A 15 -2.47 50.10 -34.73
CA LEU A 15 -3.32 48.97 -35.11
C LEU A 15 -2.50 47.68 -35.29
N PHE A 16 -1.38 47.75 -36.01
CA PHE A 16 -0.48 46.61 -36.17
C PHE A 16 0.13 46.16 -34.83
N LEU A 17 0.53 47.11 -33.98
CA LEU A 17 1.10 46.80 -32.67
C LEU A 17 0.07 46.10 -31.77
N VAL A 18 -1.17 46.60 -31.73
CA VAL A 18 -2.27 45.94 -31.00
C VAL A 18 -2.54 44.55 -31.57
N LEU A 19 -2.59 44.40 -32.90
CA LEU A 19 -2.80 43.10 -33.53
C LEU A 19 -1.71 42.09 -33.16
N ILE A 20 -0.44 42.52 -33.17
CA ILE A 20 0.71 41.68 -32.76
C ILE A 20 0.55 41.24 -31.30
N VAL A 21 0.22 42.16 -30.39
CA VAL A 21 0.02 41.83 -28.97
C VAL A 21 -1.12 40.83 -28.80
N VAL A 22 -2.24 41.00 -29.51
CA VAL A 22 -3.37 40.06 -29.46
C VAL A 22 -2.96 38.65 -29.93
N VAL A 23 -2.23 38.56 -31.05
CA VAL A 23 -1.74 37.27 -31.56
C VAL A 23 -0.77 36.62 -30.57
N GLN A 24 0.12 37.40 -29.95
CA GLN A 24 1.03 36.90 -28.92
C GLN A 24 0.29 36.38 -27.68
N VAL A 25 -0.70 37.12 -27.19
CA VAL A 25 -1.51 36.70 -26.03
C VAL A 25 -2.32 35.45 -26.34
N MET A 26 -2.94 35.36 -27.53
CA MET A 26 -3.63 34.12 -27.94
C MET A 26 -2.66 32.94 -28.05
N GLY A 27 -1.49 33.15 -28.67
CA GLY A 27 -0.46 32.11 -28.77
C GLY A 27 0.00 31.64 -27.39
N LEU A 28 0.22 32.57 -26.46
CA LEU A 28 0.58 32.26 -25.08
C LEU A 28 -0.49 31.43 -24.38
N ILE A 29 -1.77 31.79 -24.51
CA ILE A 29 -2.89 31.05 -23.89
C ILE A 29 -2.96 29.62 -24.43
N VAL A 30 -2.87 29.45 -25.75
CA VAL A 30 -2.93 28.11 -26.38
C VAL A 30 -1.74 27.25 -25.95
N ILE A 31 -0.53 27.83 -25.91
CA ILE A 31 0.67 27.12 -25.45
C ILE A 31 0.54 26.74 -23.97
N GLN A 32 0.10 27.66 -23.10
CA GLN A 32 -0.07 27.38 -21.66
C GLN A 32 -1.12 26.28 -21.42
N GLN A 33 -2.27 26.35 -22.09
CA GLN A 33 -3.31 25.31 -21.97
C GLN A 33 -2.82 23.95 -22.47
N GLY A 34 -2.05 23.94 -23.57
CA GLY A 34 -1.42 22.72 -24.10
C GLY A 34 -0.39 22.13 -23.16
N ILE A 35 0.47 22.96 -22.56
CA ILE A 35 1.49 22.52 -21.58
C ILE A 35 0.82 21.94 -20.34
N ASP A 36 -0.17 22.63 -19.75
CA ASP A 36 -0.82 22.17 -18.53
C ASP A 36 -1.60 20.86 -18.74
N SER A 37 -2.30 20.73 -19.87
CA SER A 37 -3.03 19.50 -20.21
C SER A 37 -2.06 18.34 -20.47
N ASN A 38 -0.98 18.58 -21.20
CA ASN A 38 0.02 17.55 -21.49
C ASN A 38 0.81 17.15 -20.24
N ALA A 39 1.15 18.09 -19.36
CA ALA A 39 1.81 17.81 -18.10
C ALA A 39 0.93 16.94 -17.19
N ARG A 40 -0.37 17.27 -17.04
CA ARG A 40 -1.32 16.46 -16.28
C ARG A 40 -1.50 15.05 -16.86
N ALA A 41 -1.59 14.94 -18.19
CA ALA A 41 -1.70 13.65 -18.86
C ALA A 41 -0.43 12.80 -18.69
N SER A 42 0.76 13.43 -18.73
CA SER A 42 2.04 12.77 -18.48
C SER A 42 2.11 12.25 -17.04
N ILE A 43 1.78 13.08 -16.05
CA ILE A 43 1.78 12.68 -14.64
C ILE A 43 0.78 11.56 -14.37
N ALA A 44 -0.42 11.62 -14.95
CA ALA A 44 -1.40 10.54 -14.84
C ALA A 44 -0.87 9.21 -15.41
N THR A 45 -0.11 9.27 -16.50
CA THR A 45 0.57 8.11 -17.10
C THR A 45 1.69 7.58 -16.20
N GLU A 46 2.51 8.47 -15.63
CA GLU A 46 3.55 8.12 -14.66
C GLU A 46 2.95 7.43 -13.42
N LEU A 47 1.88 7.97 -12.85
CA LEU A 47 1.17 7.37 -11.71
C LEU A 47 0.56 6.01 -12.07
N ALA A 48 0.01 5.85 -13.27
CA ALA A 48 -0.53 4.57 -13.74
C ALA A 48 0.56 3.51 -13.97
N ASN A 49 1.73 3.91 -14.45
CA ASN A 49 2.88 3.01 -14.57
C ASN A 49 3.45 2.68 -13.19
N GLY A 50 3.52 3.66 -12.29
CA GLY A 50 3.88 3.47 -10.89
C GLY A 50 2.99 2.47 -10.18
N GLU A 51 1.66 2.51 -10.40
CA GLU A 51 0.75 1.48 -9.88
C GLU A 51 1.16 0.07 -10.32
N LYS A 52 1.48 -0.12 -11.60
CA LYS A 52 1.89 -1.44 -12.12
C LYS A 52 3.18 -1.91 -11.48
N VAL A 53 4.16 -1.02 -11.33
CA VAL A 53 5.44 -1.30 -10.65
C VAL A 53 5.19 -1.70 -9.20
N PHE A 54 4.38 -0.93 -8.47
CA PHE A 54 4.04 -1.22 -7.09
C PHE A 54 3.36 -2.59 -6.94
N ARG A 55 2.34 -2.89 -7.75
CA ARG A 55 1.66 -4.19 -7.73
C ARG A 55 2.64 -5.33 -8.01
N LYS A 56 3.59 -5.13 -8.93
CA LYS A 56 4.59 -6.14 -9.25
C LYS A 56 5.56 -6.39 -8.11
N LEU A 57 6.05 -5.33 -7.47
CA LEU A 57 6.93 -5.43 -6.30
C LEU A 57 6.23 -6.12 -5.12
N LEU A 58 4.97 -5.77 -4.89
CA LEU A 58 4.15 -6.38 -3.85
C LEU A 58 3.94 -7.88 -4.12
N GLU A 59 3.64 -8.26 -5.37
CA GLU A 59 3.51 -9.66 -5.79
C GLU A 59 4.84 -10.44 -5.66
N GLN A 60 5.97 -9.82 -6.01
CA GLN A 60 7.29 -10.44 -5.88
C GLN A 60 7.68 -10.65 -4.43
N SER A 61 7.46 -9.63 -3.58
CA SER A 61 7.66 -9.73 -2.13
C SER A 61 6.79 -10.85 -1.56
N ALA A 62 5.53 -10.91 -1.99
CA ALA A 62 4.60 -11.95 -1.58
C ALA A 62 5.08 -13.35 -1.91
N GLN A 63 5.61 -13.54 -3.11
CA GLN A 63 6.12 -14.83 -3.56
C GLN A 63 7.38 -15.24 -2.79
N ALA A 64 8.29 -14.31 -2.51
CA ALA A 64 9.49 -14.56 -1.72
C ALA A 64 9.14 -15.00 -0.28
N GLN A 65 8.19 -14.29 0.36
CA GLN A 65 7.71 -14.63 1.69
C GLN A 65 7.03 -16.01 1.73
N ARG A 66 6.18 -16.33 0.76
CA ARG A 66 5.56 -17.68 0.62
C ARG A 66 6.61 -18.77 0.49
N PHE A 67 7.62 -18.57 -0.36
CA PHE A 67 8.67 -19.55 -0.57
C PHE A 67 9.49 -19.77 0.71
N SER A 68 9.92 -18.69 1.36
CA SER A 68 10.64 -18.76 2.65
C SER A 68 9.81 -19.52 3.69
N ALA A 69 8.51 -19.22 3.77
CA ALA A 69 7.58 -19.86 4.68
C ALA A 69 7.44 -21.37 4.44
N GLN A 70 7.32 -21.78 3.18
CA GLN A 70 7.23 -23.19 2.80
C GLN A 70 8.48 -23.99 3.14
N VAL A 71 9.65 -23.38 2.95
CA VAL A 71 10.93 -24.01 3.30
C VAL A 71 11.02 -24.20 4.82
N LEU A 72 10.71 -23.16 5.59
CA LEU A 72 10.77 -23.22 7.05
C LEU A 72 9.74 -24.21 7.61
N ALA A 73 8.52 -24.27 7.08
CA ALA A 73 7.46 -25.17 7.57
C ALA A 73 7.78 -26.67 7.42
N ARG A 74 8.80 -27.00 6.61
CA ARG A 74 9.30 -28.37 6.41
C ARG A 74 10.50 -28.68 7.31
N ASP A 75 10.97 -27.74 8.13
CA ASP A 75 12.03 -27.96 9.10
C ASP A 75 11.61 -29.06 10.09
N THR A 76 12.37 -30.15 10.13
CA THR A 76 12.06 -31.32 10.95
C THR A 76 12.00 -30.99 12.43
N ALA A 77 12.83 -30.05 12.92
CA ALA A 77 12.79 -29.62 14.31
C ALA A 77 11.47 -28.92 14.64
N PHE A 78 10.96 -28.11 13.71
CA PHE A 78 9.68 -27.43 13.87
C PHE A 78 8.51 -28.42 13.76
N VAL A 79 8.51 -29.29 12.75
CA VAL A 79 7.47 -30.33 12.57
C VAL A 79 7.38 -31.24 13.80
N GLN A 80 8.52 -31.64 14.38
CA GLN A 80 8.55 -32.44 15.60
C GLN A 80 8.02 -31.68 16.82
N ALA A 81 8.39 -30.41 16.99
CA ALA A 81 7.89 -29.60 18.11
C ALA A 81 6.36 -29.44 18.07
N ILE A 82 5.78 -29.31 16.88
CA ILE A 82 4.32 -29.25 16.71
C ILE A 82 3.66 -30.63 16.86
N GLY A 83 4.24 -31.68 16.28
CA GLY A 83 3.68 -33.03 16.29
C GLY A 83 3.76 -33.73 17.65
N ASN A 84 4.77 -33.43 18.46
CA ASN A 84 4.96 -33.98 19.80
C ASN A 84 4.27 -33.14 20.89
N GLY A 85 3.88 -31.90 20.58
CA GLY A 85 3.15 -31.01 21.48
C GLY A 85 1.72 -31.48 21.70
N GLY A 86 1.54 -32.47 22.57
CA GLY A 86 0.23 -32.79 23.13
C GLY A 86 -0.33 -31.63 23.98
N VAL A 87 -1.54 -31.83 24.51
CA VAL A 87 -2.39 -30.83 25.22
C VAL A 87 -1.68 -30.01 26.32
N ASP A 88 -0.55 -30.48 26.86
CA ASP A 88 0.19 -29.83 27.95
C ASP A 88 1.36 -28.92 27.52
N ASP A 89 1.76 -28.92 26.24
CA ASP A 89 3.05 -28.34 25.81
C ASP A 89 2.92 -27.03 24.99
N ARG A 90 1.95 -26.19 25.36
CA ARG A 90 1.73 -24.86 24.77
C ARG A 90 3.02 -24.01 24.77
N ALA A 91 3.80 -24.07 25.84
CA ALA A 91 5.06 -23.32 25.97
C ALA A 91 6.13 -23.77 24.96
N THR A 92 6.18 -25.07 24.66
CA THR A 92 7.07 -25.66 23.65
C THR A 92 6.69 -25.19 22.25
N ILE A 93 5.38 -25.22 21.94
CA ILE A 93 4.84 -24.73 20.67
C ILE A 93 5.10 -23.23 20.49
N GLU A 94 4.87 -22.43 21.53
CA GLU A 94 5.10 -20.98 21.51
C GLU A 94 6.58 -20.65 21.26
N SER A 95 7.50 -21.34 21.94
CA SER A 95 8.94 -21.18 21.75
C SER A 95 9.37 -21.58 20.32
N ALA A 96 8.84 -22.69 19.81
CA ALA A 96 9.11 -23.15 18.45
C ALA A 96 8.59 -22.13 17.41
N LEU A 97 7.38 -21.61 17.62
CA LEU A 97 6.74 -20.62 16.76
C LEU A 97 7.47 -19.26 16.80
N GLN A 98 7.98 -18.85 17.95
CA GLN A 98 8.78 -17.63 18.09
C GLN A 98 10.12 -17.74 17.36
N SER A 99 10.81 -18.87 17.51
CA SER A 99 12.05 -19.17 16.78
C SER A 99 11.81 -19.22 15.26
N PHE A 100 10.69 -19.82 14.85
CA PHE A 100 10.27 -19.87 13.45
C PHE A 100 10.02 -18.46 12.88
N GLY A 101 9.24 -17.64 13.59
CA GLY A 101 8.93 -16.26 13.20
C GLY A 101 10.18 -15.39 13.12
N SER A 102 11.10 -15.51 14.10
CA SER A 102 12.36 -14.77 14.10
C SER A 102 13.24 -15.10 12.88
N ARG A 103 13.35 -16.39 12.52
CA ARG A 103 14.11 -16.83 11.33
C ARG A 103 13.50 -16.33 10.03
N ALA A 104 12.17 -16.30 9.96
CA ALA A 104 11.44 -15.74 8.82
C ALA A 104 11.45 -14.20 8.79
N LYS A 105 11.84 -13.53 9.88
CA LYS A 105 11.62 -12.09 10.11
C LYS A 105 10.14 -11.71 10.01
N ALA A 106 9.26 -12.57 10.51
CA ALA A 106 7.83 -12.29 10.60
C ALA A 106 7.53 -11.42 11.82
N ASP A 107 6.67 -10.41 11.64
CA ASP A 107 6.24 -9.51 12.72
C ASP A 107 5.12 -10.10 13.58
N LEU A 108 4.42 -11.11 13.05
CA LEU A 108 3.46 -11.92 13.80
C LEU A 108 3.49 -13.36 13.31
N THR A 109 3.16 -14.29 14.21
CA THR A 109 2.99 -15.69 13.89
C THR A 109 1.74 -16.25 14.57
N MET A 110 1.14 -17.25 13.94
CA MET A 110 0.01 -17.96 14.50
C MET A 110 0.07 -19.42 14.06
N LEU A 111 -0.33 -20.32 14.94
CA LEU A 111 -0.49 -21.74 14.66
C LEU A 111 -1.97 -22.09 14.72
N ILE A 112 -2.46 -22.70 13.66
CA ILE A 112 -3.79 -23.30 13.59
C ILE A 112 -3.61 -24.81 13.71
N ASP A 113 -4.26 -25.44 14.68
CA ASP A 113 -4.20 -26.89 14.86
C ASP A 113 -4.99 -27.65 13.78
N GLY A 114 -4.91 -29.00 13.79
CA GLY A 114 -5.66 -29.87 12.88
C GLY A 114 -7.18 -29.74 12.98
N GLU A 115 -7.71 -29.23 14.09
CA GLU A 115 -9.14 -28.95 14.28
C GLU A 115 -9.58 -27.58 13.73
N ARG A 116 -8.65 -26.85 13.10
CA ARG A 116 -8.84 -25.50 12.57
C ARG A 116 -9.13 -24.46 13.66
N LYS A 117 -8.52 -24.60 14.82
CA LYS A 117 -8.57 -23.62 15.91
C LYS A 117 -7.21 -22.97 16.10
N VAL A 118 -7.22 -21.72 16.55
CA VAL A 118 -6.00 -21.00 16.91
C VAL A 118 -5.39 -21.64 18.17
N ALA A 119 -4.28 -22.34 18.00
CA ALA A 119 -3.54 -22.95 19.11
C ALA A 119 -2.69 -21.91 19.85
N VAL A 120 -1.84 -21.18 19.11
CA VAL A 120 -0.93 -20.16 19.65
C VAL A 120 -0.85 -18.99 18.67
N SER A 121 -0.73 -17.77 19.16
CA SER A 121 -0.44 -16.59 18.35
C SER A 121 0.50 -15.65 19.09
N THR A 122 1.50 -15.12 18.38
CA THR A 122 2.47 -14.15 18.88
C THR A 122 2.57 -12.96 17.93
N GLY A 123 2.88 -11.77 18.44
CA GLY A 123 2.94 -10.55 17.63
C GLY A 123 1.57 -9.94 17.31
N MET A 124 1.59 -8.83 16.55
CA MET A 124 0.55 -7.77 16.44
C MET A 124 -0.75 -8.00 17.23
N ASP A 125 -0.58 -7.81 18.53
CA ASP A 125 -1.40 -7.96 19.73
C ASP A 125 -2.45 -9.09 19.70
N SER A 126 -1.97 -10.27 19.28
CA SER A 126 -2.58 -11.61 19.33
C SER A 126 -3.90 -11.76 18.57
N ALA A 127 -3.97 -11.07 17.42
CA ALA A 127 -4.54 -11.50 16.14
C ALA A 127 -5.93 -12.20 16.07
N GLY A 128 -6.81 -12.02 17.05
CA GLY A 128 -8.20 -12.52 16.99
C GLY A 128 -9.00 -12.00 15.78
N SER A 129 -8.70 -10.78 15.30
CA SER A 129 -9.35 -10.22 14.09
C SER A 129 -8.86 -10.84 12.77
N LEU A 130 -7.79 -11.63 12.80
CA LEU A 130 -7.25 -12.31 11.60
C LEU A 130 -7.79 -13.73 11.44
N GLU A 131 -8.37 -14.31 12.49
CA GLU A 131 -8.78 -15.72 12.50
C GLU A 131 -9.71 -16.04 11.33
N GLN A 132 -10.76 -15.27 11.10
CA GLN A 132 -11.70 -15.50 10.00
C GLN A 132 -11.03 -15.44 8.63
N LEU A 133 -10.10 -14.50 8.45
CA LEU A 133 -9.33 -14.38 7.20
C LEU A 133 -8.44 -15.60 7.00
N VAL A 134 -7.70 -15.99 8.04
CA VAL A 134 -6.80 -17.14 8.03
C VAL A 134 -7.57 -18.43 7.73
N LEU A 135 -8.71 -18.66 8.40
CA LEU A 135 -9.58 -19.81 8.16
C LEU A 135 -10.05 -19.90 6.69
N GLY A 136 -10.32 -18.75 6.05
CA GLY A 136 -10.63 -18.68 4.62
C GLY A 136 -9.43 -18.94 3.69
N LEU A 137 -8.20 -18.98 4.20
CA LEU A 137 -6.98 -19.30 3.45
C LEU A 137 -6.56 -20.76 3.57
N LEU A 138 -6.99 -21.48 4.60
CA LEU A 138 -6.52 -22.84 4.92
C LEU A 138 -6.68 -23.82 3.74
N GLU A 139 -7.84 -23.83 3.09
CA GLU A 139 -8.10 -24.75 1.97
C GLU A 139 -7.21 -24.47 0.77
N ARG A 140 -7.03 -23.19 0.43
CA ARG A 140 -6.10 -22.77 -0.64
C ARG A 140 -4.66 -23.12 -0.29
N ALA A 141 -4.27 -22.96 0.97
CA ALA A 141 -2.95 -23.31 1.46
C ALA A 141 -2.71 -24.82 1.39
N GLU A 142 -3.71 -25.65 1.68
CA GLU A 142 -3.61 -27.10 1.57
C GLU A 142 -3.41 -27.55 0.12
N GLN A 143 -4.18 -26.99 -0.81
CA GLN A 143 -4.14 -27.35 -2.22
C GLN A 143 -2.86 -26.85 -2.93
N SER A 144 -2.44 -25.62 -2.64
CA SER A 144 -1.33 -24.95 -3.34
C SER A 144 0.00 -25.00 -2.57
N GLY A 145 0.00 -25.57 -1.36
CA GLY A 145 1.14 -25.59 -0.44
C GLY A 145 1.41 -24.25 0.27
N ALA A 146 0.76 -23.16 -0.12
CA ALA A 146 0.69 -21.90 0.62
C ALA A 146 -0.45 -21.03 0.09
N ALA A 147 -0.96 -20.14 0.94
CA ALA A 147 -1.86 -19.06 0.54
C ALA A 147 -1.38 -17.74 1.15
N SER A 148 -1.75 -16.61 0.55
CA SER A 148 -1.53 -15.31 1.18
C SER A 148 -2.65 -14.32 0.91
N ALA A 149 -2.75 -13.33 1.79
CA ALA A 149 -3.64 -12.19 1.66
C ALA A 149 -3.03 -10.99 2.39
N ILE A 150 -3.56 -9.80 2.12
CA ILE A 150 -3.21 -8.58 2.88
C ILE A 150 -4.32 -8.31 3.88
N ALA A 151 -3.95 -8.06 5.11
CA ALA A 151 -4.84 -7.76 6.23
C ALA A 151 -4.33 -6.55 6.99
N ILE A 152 -5.08 -6.12 8.01
CA ILE A 152 -4.67 -5.07 8.94
C ILE A 152 -4.53 -5.71 10.32
N ALA A 153 -3.35 -5.58 10.90
CA ALA A 153 -3.04 -6.04 12.26
C ALA A 153 -2.36 -4.89 13.02
N GLY A 154 -2.81 -4.59 14.23
CA GLY A 154 -2.24 -3.47 15.02
C GLY A 154 -2.19 -2.13 14.27
N GLN A 155 -3.22 -1.82 13.46
CA GLN A 155 -3.30 -0.65 12.56
C GLN A 155 -2.29 -0.59 11.41
N LYS A 156 -1.46 -1.62 11.25
CA LYS A 156 -0.50 -1.74 10.15
C LYS A 156 -1.03 -2.69 9.07
N PRO A 157 -0.80 -2.38 7.79
CA PRO A 157 -1.04 -3.36 6.74
C PRO A 157 0.00 -4.46 6.83
N VAL A 158 -0.47 -5.69 6.90
CA VAL A 158 0.37 -6.88 7.00
C VAL A 158 0.03 -7.83 5.88
N GLN A 159 1.06 -8.40 5.27
CA GLN A 159 0.92 -9.52 4.37
C GLN A 159 0.93 -10.82 5.18
N ILE A 160 -0.21 -11.52 5.16
CA ILE A 160 -0.41 -12.82 5.80
C ILE A 160 -0.07 -13.93 4.83
N VAL A 161 0.73 -14.89 5.27
CA VAL A 161 1.10 -16.12 4.55
C VAL A 161 0.71 -17.32 5.42
N VAL A 162 -0.03 -18.25 4.85
CA VAL A 162 -0.48 -19.49 5.50
C VAL A 162 0.14 -20.69 4.80
N VAL A 163 0.74 -21.59 5.56
CA VAL A 163 1.44 -22.78 5.06
C VAL A 163 1.07 -24.01 5.89
N PRO A 164 0.70 -25.14 5.27
CA PRO A 164 0.46 -26.39 6.00
C PRO A 164 1.77 -27.01 6.51
N VAL A 165 1.72 -27.51 7.73
CA VAL A 165 2.78 -28.31 8.36
C VAL A 165 2.42 -29.78 8.20
N LYS A 166 3.27 -30.56 7.52
CA LYS A 166 2.98 -31.95 7.16
C LYS A 166 3.84 -32.95 7.92
N ALA A 167 3.20 -33.94 8.51
CA ALA A 167 3.80 -35.17 9.04
C ALA A 167 2.93 -36.38 8.62
N PRO A 168 3.40 -37.14 7.63
CA PRO A 168 2.68 -37.59 6.41
C PRO A 168 1.44 -36.83 5.91
N ILE A 169 0.55 -36.39 6.81
CA ILE A 169 -0.65 -35.58 6.56
C ILE A 169 -0.47 -34.19 7.16
N THR A 170 -1.34 -33.24 6.82
CA THR A 170 -1.33 -31.92 7.48
C THR A 170 -1.78 -32.05 8.93
N ILE A 171 -0.91 -31.66 9.86
CA ILE A 171 -1.16 -31.71 11.31
C ILE A 171 -1.49 -30.34 11.90
N ALA A 172 -1.10 -29.27 11.21
CA ALA A 172 -1.32 -27.88 11.59
C ALA A 172 -1.10 -26.94 10.39
N TRP A 173 -1.47 -25.67 10.53
CA TRP A 173 -1.07 -24.59 9.62
C TRP A 173 -0.31 -23.51 10.39
N VAL A 174 0.82 -23.07 9.83
CA VAL A 174 1.55 -21.91 10.31
C VAL A 174 1.15 -20.70 9.50
N VAL A 175 0.91 -19.62 10.23
CA VAL A 175 0.60 -18.30 9.72
C VAL A 175 1.75 -17.39 10.08
N MET A 176 2.20 -16.60 9.11
CA MET A 176 3.15 -15.51 9.32
C MET A 176 2.60 -14.23 8.74
N GLY A 177 2.78 -13.12 9.46
CA GLY A 177 2.50 -11.79 8.95
C GLY A 177 3.76 -10.98 8.83
N PHE A 178 3.89 -10.30 7.69
CA PHE A 178 4.99 -9.40 7.38
C PHE A 178 4.43 -7.99 7.20
N ALA A 179 4.89 -7.02 7.98
CA ALA A 179 4.46 -5.65 7.86
C ALA A 179 4.84 -5.11 6.46
N ILE A 180 3.89 -4.41 5.84
CA ILE A 180 4.19 -3.60 4.67
C ILE A 180 4.81 -2.31 5.21
N ASP A 181 6.13 -2.23 5.14
CA ASP A 181 6.96 -1.28 5.87
C ASP A 181 7.59 -0.21 4.97
N ARG A 182 8.45 0.61 5.58
CA ARG A 182 9.19 1.68 4.91
C ARG A 182 10.10 1.16 3.79
N GLN A 183 10.62 -0.07 3.89
CA GLN A 183 11.55 -0.61 2.89
C GLN A 183 10.85 -0.78 1.54
N LEU A 184 9.61 -1.26 1.53
CA LEU A 184 8.82 -1.33 0.29
C LEU A 184 8.55 0.07 -0.29
N ALA A 185 8.23 1.05 0.56
CA ALA A 185 7.97 2.42 0.13
C ALA A 185 9.22 3.08 -0.49
N VAL A 186 10.39 2.88 0.12
CA VAL A 186 11.68 3.38 -0.40
C VAL A 186 12.04 2.68 -1.71
N GLY A 187 11.97 1.35 -1.79
CA GLY A 187 12.26 0.62 -3.03
C GLY A 187 11.32 1.03 -4.17
N MET A 188 10.05 1.30 -3.86
CA MET A 188 9.10 1.84 -4.84
C MET A 188 9.50 3.24 -5.31
N LYS A 189 9.93 4.13 -4.39
CA LYS A 189 10.44 5.46 -4.74
C LYS A 189 11.66 5.40 -5.64
N GLU A 190 12.60 4.51 -5.34
CA GLU A 190 13.81 4.32 -6.16
C GLU A 190 13.49 3.81 -7.57
N LEU A 191 12.54 2.88 -7.70
CA LEU A 191 12.19 2.27 -9.00
C LEU A 191 11.26 3.11 -9.87
N SER A 192 10.40 3.94 -9.27
CA SER A 192 9.37 4.70 -9.98
C SER A 192 9.58 6.22 -9.95
N SER A 193 10.50 6.71 -9.12
CA SER A 193 10.65 8.15 -8.81
C SER A 193 9.38 8.82 -8.27
N LEU A 194 8.43 8.03 -7.75
CA LEU A 194 7.22 8.50 -7.08
C LEU A 194 7.44 8.52 -5.57
N ASP A 195 6.89 9.53 -4.91
CA ASP A 195 6.76 9.51 -3.47
C ASP A 195 5.64 8.55 -3.05
N VAL A 196 5.83 7.89 -1.91
CA VAL A 196 4.96 6.81 -1.44
C VAL A 196 4.56 7.04 0.01
N ALA A 197 3.27 6.92 0.31
CA ALA A 197 2.77 6.83 1.68
C ALA A 197 1.87 5.61 1.85
N ILE A 198 2.14 4.80 2.86
CA ILE A 198 1.32 3.67 3.28
C ILE A 198 0.32 4.18 4.31
N MET A 199 -0.96 4.02 3.98
CA MET A 199 -2.07 4.61 4.69
C MET A 199 -3.00 3.50 5.17
N THR A 200 -3.51 3.62 6.39
CA THR A 200 -4.59 2.77 6.89
C THR A 200 -5.76 3.60 7.33
N ARG A 201 -6.96 3.01 7.25
CA ARG A 201 -8.18 3.65 7.69
C ARG A 201 -8.54 3.16 9.08
N ALA A 202 -8.62 4.09 10.03
CA ALA A 202 -9.04 3.85 11.39
C ALA A 202 -10.55 3.53 11.46
N THR A 203 -11.00 3.04 12.62
CA THR A 203 -12.40 2.68 12.87
C THR A 203 -13.36 3.86 12.80
N ASP A 204 -12.85 5.07 13.03
CA ASP A 204 -13.59 6.32 12.89
C ASP A 204 -13.60 6.85 11.45
N GLY A 205 -13.06 6.08 10.50
CA GLY A 205 -13.02 6.42 9.08
C GLY A 205 -11.86 7.35 8.67
N ARG A 206 -11.03 7.81 9.62
CA ARG A 206 -9.87 8.68 9.31
C ARG A 206 -8.73 7.88 8.70
N TRP A 207 -8.01 8.51 7.78
CA TRP A 207 -6.74 7.99 7.29
C TRP A 207 -5.62 8.25 8.30
N LEU A 208 -4.71 7.28 8.43
CA LEU A 208 -3.52 7.35 9.25
C LEU A 208 -2.31 6.95 8.43
N ALA A 209 -1.25 7.74 8.51
CA ALA A 209 0.03 7.39 7.92
C ALA A 209 0.75 6.38 8.79
N VAL A 210 1.01 5.21 8.21
CA VAL A 210 1.81 4.17 8.86
C VAL A 210 3.28 4.38 8.50
N GLU A 211 3.59 4.54 7.21
CA GLU A 211 4.93 4.78 6.70
C GLU A 211 4.89 5.74 5.52
N SER A 212 5.92 6.57 5.33
CA SER A 212 5.97 7.47 4.17
C SER A 212 7.38 7.93 3.79
N THR A 213 7.60 8.11 2.49
CA THR A 213 8.77 8.80 1.93
C THR A 213 8.58 10.32 1.85
N LEU A 214 7.36 10.81 2.05
CA LEU A 214 7.02 12.23 2.12
C LEU A 214 7.38 12.82 3.49
N PRO A 215 7.50 14.16 3.62
CA PRO A 215 7.76 14.80 4.91
C PRO A 215 6.69 14.43 5.95
N ALA A 216 7.13 13.93 7.11
CA ALA A 216 6.24 13.49 8.19
C ALA A 216 5.29 14.61 8.66
N LEU A 217 5.75 15.86 8.66
CA LEU A 217 4.96 17.03 9.05
C LEU A 217 3.76 17.30 8.12
N ALA A 218 3.78 16.80 6.88
CA ALA A 218 2.68 17.00 5.94
C ALA A 218 1.58 15.93 6.06
N MET A 219 1.90 14.76 6.65
CA MET A 219 0.98 13.62 6.71
C MET A 219 -0.35 13.89 7.42
N PRO A 220 -0.43 14.68 8.50
CA PRO A 220 -1.72 15.02 9.11
C PRO A 220 -2.66 15.82 8.18
N LYS A 221 -2.11 16.73 7.36
CA LYS A 221 -2.87 17.47 6.34
C LYS A 221 -3.33 16.50 5.25
N VAL A 222 -2.42 15.67 4.72
CA VAL A 222 -2.73 14.66 3.69
C VAL A 222 -3.85 13.73 4.14
N ALA A 223 -3.77 13.21 5.36
CA ALA A 223 -4.79 12.31 5.92
C ALA A 223 -6.18 12.96 6.03
N ARG A 224 -6.23 14.23 6.43
CA ARG A 224 -7.49 14.99 6.51
C ARG A 224 -8.07 15.24 5.13
N ASP A 225 -7.25 15.67 4.18
CA ASP A 225 -7.69 16.00 2.83
C ASP A 225 -8.16 14.74 2.08
N LEU A 226 -7.51 13.59 2.31
CA LEU A 226 -7.98 12.27 1.83
C LEU A 226 -9.34 11.87 2.41
N ALA A 227 -9.64 12.22 3.66
CA ALA A 227 -10.93 11.87 4.29
C ALA A 227 -12.11 12.65 3.67
N LEU A 228 -11.83 13.81 3.06
CA LEU A 228 -12.83 14.65 2.39
C LEU A 228 -13.14 14.18 0.95
N GLN A 229 -12.40 13.21 0.43
CA GLN A 229 -12.59 12.68 -0.92
C GLN A 229 -12.91 11.17 -0.86
N PRO A 230 -14.21 10.80 -0.87
CA PRO A 230 -14.63 9.41 -0.68
C PRO A 230 -14.45 8.49 -1.92
N ASP A 231 -14.38 9.02 -3.14
CA ASP A 231 -14.35 8.24 -4.41
C ASP A 231 -12.96 8.12 -5.08
N THR A 232 -11.91 8.21 -4.26
CA THR A 232 -10.55 8.56 -4.68
C THR A 232 -9.70 7.40 -5.22
N TYR A 233 -10.23 6.18 -5.21
CA TYR A 233 -9.46 4.99 -5.61
C TYR A 233 -9.28 4.84 -7.13
N SER A 234 -9.96 5.64 -7.94
CA SER A 234 -10.03 5.40 -9.40
C SER A 234 -9.30 6.43 -10.27
N ARG A 235 -9.03 7.64 -9.77
CA ARG A 235 -8.43 8.71 -10.59
C ARG A 235 -7.35 9.48 -9.84
N PRO A 236 -6.30 9.96 -10.54
CA PRO A 236 -5.40 10.95 -9.99
C PRO A 236 -6.14 12.23 -9.60
N PHE A 237 -5.70 12.86 -8.52
CA PHE A 237 -6.20 14.14 -8.03
C PHE A 237 -5.05 14.92 -7.44
N ASP A 238 -5.20 16.24 -7.30
CA ASP A 238 -4.12 17.09 -6.83
C ASP A 238 -4.25 17.38 -5.34
N LEU A 239 -3.10 17.42 -4.67
CA LEU A 239 -2.98 17.66 -3.24
C LEU A 239 -1.77 18.54 -2.96
N GLU A 240 -1.92 19.48 -2.03
CA GLU A 240 -0.81 20.33 -1.62
C GLU A 240 -0.08 19.70 -0.41
N ILE A 241 1.15 19.25 -0.64
CA ILE A 241 1.98 18.56 0.37
C ILE A 241 3.22 19.42 0.64
N ALA A 242 3.39 19.87 1.88
CA ALA A 242 4.51 20.71 2.30
C ALA A 242 4.73 21.97 1.43
N GLY A 243 3.66 22.59 0.93
CA GLY A 243 3.72 23.80 0.10
C GLY A 243 4.00 23.56 -1.39
N SER A 244 4.06 22.31 -1.83
CA SER A 244 4.16 21.94 -3.25
C SER A 244 2.91 21.21 -3.72
N ASN A 245 2.52 21.42 -4.97
CA ASN A 245 1.40 20.72 -5.58
C ASN A 245 1.87 19.34 -6.06
N TYR A 246 1.18 18.30 -5.62
CA TYR A 246 1.40 16.94 -6.06
C TYR A 246 0.15 16.43 -6.76
N SER A 247 0.32 15.75 -7.88
CA SER A 247 -0.71 14.83 -8.35
C SER A 247 -0.52 13.48 -7.66
N VAL A 248 -1.59 12.97 -7.09
CA VAL A 248 -1.56 11.79 -6.24
C VAL A 248 -2.57 10.74 -6.71
N ARG A 249 -2.28 9.47 -6.42
CA ARG A 249 -3.18 8.35 -6.71
C ARG A 249 -3.22 7.39 -5.54
N LEU A 250 -4.42 7.03 -5.11
CA LEU A 250 -4.65 6.12 -4.00
C LEU A 250 -4.95 4.70 -4.50
N LEU A 251 -4.17 3.73 -4.05
CA LEU A 251 -4.26 2.33 -4.47
C LEU A 251 -4.71 1.46 -3.29
N PRO A 252 -5.86 0.77 -3.36
CA PRO A 252 -6.26 -0.13 -2.29
C PRO A 252 -5.36 -1.38 -2.30
N ILE A 253 -4.78 -1.72 -1.15
CA ILE A 253 -3.91 -2.88 -0.97
C ILE A 253 -4.52 -3.97 -0.07
N GLY A 254 -5.50 -3.62 0.76
CA GLY A 254 -6.17 -4.60 1.62
C GLY A 254 -7.44 -4.04 2.24
N ARG A 255 -8.34 -4.95 2.64
CA ARG A 255 -9.54 -4.64 3.43
C ARG A 255 -9.50 -5.49 4.70
N ALA A 256 -10.03 -4.98 5.80
CA ALA A 256 -10.25 -5.77 7.00
C ALA A 256 -11.27 -6.88 6.73
N ALA A 257 -11.10 -8.01 7.41
CA ALA A 257 -11.87 -9.23 7.21
C ALA A 257 -13.30 -9.17 7.75
N GLU A 258 -13.63 -8.18 8.58
CA GLU A 258 -14.90 -8.13 9.31
C GLU A 258 -16.03 -7.57 8.44
N ARG A 259 -17.10 -8.36 8.25
CA ARG A 259 -18.39 -7.85 7.76
C ARG A 259 -19.05 -7.03 8.87
N GLY A 260 -19.11 -5.71 8.70
CA GLY A 260 -19.94 -4.83 9.53
C GLY A 260 -19.21 -3.69 10.26
N ALA A 261 -17.88 -3.75 10.38
CA ALA A 261 -17.10 -2.59 10.80
C ALA A 261 -16.85 -1.70 9.57
N ALA A 262 -17.23 -0.42 9.64
CA ALA A 262 -17.06 0.53 8.56
C ALA A 262 -15.59 0.52 8.05
N GLU A 263 -15.40 -0.07 6.86
CA GLU A 263 -14.28 0.12 5.93
C GLU A 263 -12.87 0.30 6.50
N ARG A 264 -12.44 -0.53 7.47
CA ARG A 264 -11.00 -0.65 7.76
C ARG A 264 -10.31 -1.13 6.48
N GLY A 265 -9.48 -0.29 5.90
CA GLY A 265 -8.82 -0.52 4.62
C GLY A 265 -7.38 -0.04 4.68
N ALA A 266 -6.53 -0.65 3.88
CA ALA A 266 -5.16 -0.21 3.68
C ALA A 266 -5.01 0.25 2.24
N ALA A 267 -4.33 1.37 2.05
CA ALA A 267 -4.07 1.93 0.75
C ALA A 267 -2.65 2.49 0.67
N VAL A 268 -2.14 2.59 -0.55
CA VAL A 268 -0.87 3.23 -0.85
C VAL A 268 -1.15 4.47 -1.68
N LEU A 269 -0.69 5.62 -1.18
CA LEU A 269 -0.70 6.88 -1.89
C LEU A 269 0.60 6.97 -2.69
N LEU A 270 0.48 7.08 -4.02
CA LEU A 270 1.58 7.46 -4.90
C LEU A 270 1.48 8.95 -5.19
N ALA A 271 2.60 9.67 -5.19
CA ALA A 271 2.64 11.11 -5.35
C ALA A 271 3.74 11.56 -6.31
N ARG A 272 3.42 12.53 -7.16
CA ARG A 272 4.34 13.18 -8.11
C ARG A 272 4.14 14.69 -8.08
N SER A 273 5.21 15.45 -7.84
CA SER A 273 5.23 16.92 -7.93
C SER A 273 5.45 17.39 -9.36
#